data_AF-A0A9N9AG42-F1
#
_entry.id   AF-A0A9N9AG42-F1
#
_cell.length_a   1.000
_cell.length_b   1.000
_cell.length_c   1.000
_cell.angle_alpha   90.00
_cell.angle_beta   90.00
_cell.angle_gamma   90.00
#
_symmetry.space_group_name_H-M   'P 1'
#
loop_
_entity.id
_entity.type
_entity.pdbx_description
1 polymer ?
#
loop_
_entity_poly.entity_id
_entity_poly.type
_entity_poly.pdbx_seq_one_letter_code
_entity_poly.pdbx_strand_id
1 'polypeptide(L)'
;MNQKITFSTILVALTLFFICFTNASPIELSPRVVGQGVYADFTILSGRVNVYEFQPGVVRFWGQFNTGINNPNGVYELVVSGPNTITPQRIPQSLISPPGTAAFQFDYNRGIEAFAGRTLTVRLDGNPIETVPFAG
;
A
#
# COMPACT_ATOMS: atom_id res chain seq x y z
N MET A 1 38.21 50.38 12.18
CA MET A 1 37.62 50.07 10.86
C MET A 1 37.24 48.59 10.69
N ASN A 2 37.07 47.81 11.77
CA ASN A 2 36.80 46.36 11.70
C ASN A 2 35.34 45.98 12.02
N GLN A 3 34.57 46.85 12.68
CA GLN A 3 33.20 46.55 13.14
C GLN A 3 32.17 46.51 11.99
N LYS A 4 32.37 47.33 10.94
CA LYS A 4 31.49 47.36 9.76
C LYS A 4 31.58 46.07 8.94
N ILE A 5 32.78 45.48 8.86
CA ILE A 5 33.03 44.23 8.12
C ILE A 5 32.37 43.06 8.85
N THR A 6 32.48 42.99 10.18
CA THR A 6 31.86 41.93 10.99
C THR A 6 30.34 41.90 10.84
N PHE A 7 29.68 43.06 10.85
CA PHE A 7 28.22 43.14 10.72
C PHE A 7 27.72 42.67 9.35
N SER A 8 28.37 43.10 8.27
CA SER A 8 28.02 42.65 6.91
C SER A 8 28.23 41.16 6.73
N THR A 9 29.27 40.58 7.34
CA THR A 9 29.56 39.16 7.23
C THR A 9 28.51 38.31 7.96
N ILE A 10 28.06 38.75 9.14
CA ILE A 10 26.99 38.10 9.90
C ILE A 10 25.66 38.18 9.14
N LEU A 11 25.36 39.33 8.53
CA LEU A 11 24.12 39.52 7.75
C LEU A 11 24.07 38.60 6.53
N VAL A 12 25.19 38.45 5.81
CA VAL A 12 25.31 37.55 4.65
C VAL A 12 25.19 36.08 5.08
N ALA A 13 25.81 35.70 6.20
CA ALA A 13 25.69 34.35 6.73
C ALA A 13 24.24 34.01 7.15
N LEU A 14 23.53 34.94 7.79
CA LEU A 14 22.13 34.78 8.15
C LEU A 14 21.21 34.69 6.93
N THR A 15 21.43 35.51 5.90
CA THR A 15 20.63 35.46 4.66
C THR A 15 20.84 34.16 3.90
N LEU A 16 22.07 33.66 3.79
CA LEU A 16 22.34 32.34 3.19
C LEU A 16 21.70 31.20 3.99
N PHE A 17 21.72 31.27 5.32
CA PHE A 17 21.07 30.28 6.17
C PHE A 17 19.55 30.24 5.97
N PHE A 18 18.89 31.40 5.89
CA PHE A 18 17.45 31.48 5.62
C PHE A 18 17.08 30.97 4.23
N ILE A 19 17.87 31.28 3.20
CA ILE A 19 17.63 30.77 1.83
C ILE A 19 17.76 29.24 1.78
N CYS A 20 18.73 28.66 2.49
CA CYS A 20 18.89 27.20 2.55
C CYS A 20 17.76 26.51 3.33
N PHE A 21 17.23 27.13 4.40
CA PHE A 21 16.11 26.58 5.16
C PHE A 21 14.74 26.79 4.49
N THR A 22 14.57 27.83 3.66
CA THR A 22 13.33 28.03 2.89
C THR A 22 13.31 27.24 1.57
N ASN A 23 14.48 26.84 1.03
CA ASN A 23 14.58 25.93 -0.11
C ASN A 23 14.72 24.45 0.29
N ALA A 24 14.76 24.13 1.59
CA ALA A 24 14.42 22.79 2.03
C ALA A 24 12.95 22.59 1.65
N SER A 25 12.74 21.88 0.54
CA SER A 25 11.45 21.44 0.04
C SER A 25 10.54 21.11 1.22
N PRO A 26 9.26 21.55 1.23
CA PRO A 26 8.37 21.32 2.34
C PRO A 26 8.52 19.86 2.76
N ILE A 27 8.80 19.60 4.04
CA ILE A 27 8.51 18.29 4.60
C ILE A 27 7.03 18.14 4.29
N GLU A 28 6.68 17.27 3.35
CA GLU A 28 5.32 16.95 3.01
C GLU A 28 4.70 16.27 4.24
N LEU A 29 4.30 17.08 5.21
CA LEU A 29 3.24 16.78 6.17
C LEU A 29 1.90 16.95 5.45
N SER A 30 1.82 16.51 4.19
CA SER A 30 0.53 16.27 3.55
C SER A 30 -0.22 15.35 4.51
N PRO A 31 -1.41 15.74 5.01
CA PRO A 31 -2.22 14.85 5.82
C PRO A 31 -2.33 13.54 5.03
N ARG A 32 -1.98 12.40 5.64
CA ARG A 32 -2.21 11.08 5.02
C ARG A 32 -3.67 11.06 4.60
N VAL A 33 -3.94 11.19 3.29
CA VAL A 33 -5.30 11.40 2.80
C VAL A 33 -6.00 10.07 2.92
N VAL A 34 -6.70 9.88 4.04
CA VAL A 34 -7.66 8.80 4.24
C VAL A 34 -8.59 8.81 3.03
N GLY A 35 -8.72 7.65 2.37
CA GLY A 35 -9.48 7.51 1.12
C GLY A 35 -8.66 7.31 -0.14
N GLN A 36 -7.32 7.35 -0.09
CA GLN A 36 -6.51 6.79 -1.18
C GLN A 36 -6.68 5.27 -1.24
N GLY A 37 -6.77 4.74 -2.45
CA GLY A 37 -6.94 3.32 -2.67
C GLY A 37 -6.35 2.85 -3.99
N VAL A 38 -6.07 1.56 -4.03
CA VAL A 38 -5.64 0.82 -5.21
C VAL A 38 -6.50 -0.43 -5.34
N TYR A 39 -6.52 -1.04 -6.51
CA TYR A 39 -7.26 -2.28 -6.75
C TYR A 39 -6.46 -3.23 -7.61
N ALA A 40 -6.79 -4.51 -7.49
CA ALA A 40 -6.23 -5.60 -8.27
C ALA A 40 -7.37 -6.35 -8.96
N ASP A 41 -7.38 -6.31 -10.28
CA ASP A 41 -8.37 -7.02 -11.13
C ASP A 41 -7.81 -8.35 -11.59
N PHE A 42 -8.51 -9.43 -11.23
CA PHE A 42 -8.15 -10.80 -11.55
C PHE A 42 -9.00 -11.30 -12.71
N THR A 43 -8.33 -11.85 -13.73
CA THR A 43 -8.97 -12.37 -14.93
C THR A 43 -9.27 -13.86 -14.80
N ILE A 44 -8.32 -14.65 -14.27
CA ILE A 44 -8.49 -16.10 -14.11
C ILE A 44 -9.47 -16.39 -12.96
N LEU A 45 -9.32 -15.70 -11.84
CA LEU A 45 -10.23 -15.82 -10.69
C LEU A 45 -11.53 -14.99 -10.86
N SER A 46 -11.62 -14.17 -11.92
CA SER A 46 -12.74 -13.25 -12.20
C SER A 46 -13.23 -12.52 -10.95
N GLY A 47 -12.47 -11.54 -10.50
CA GLY A 47 -12.80 -10.78 -9.29
C GLY A 47 -11.95 -9.55 -9.11
N ARG A 48 -12.27 -8.77 -8.08
CA ARG A 48 -11.52 -7.57 -7.71
C ARG A 48 -11.18 -7.61 -6.23
N VAL A 49 -9.96 -7.23 -5.91
CA VAL A 49 -9.56 -6.89 -4.54
C VAL A 49 -9.28 -5.40 -4.50
N ASN A 50 -10.06 -4.68 -3.71
CA ASN A 50 -9.89 -3.26 -3.45
C ASN A 50 -9.09 -3.08 -2.16
N VAL A 51 -8.27 -2.05 -2.13
CA VAL A 51 -7.37 -1.73 -1.04
C VAL A 51 -7.49 -0.25 -0.77
N TYR A 52 -7.85 0.15 0.45
CA TYR A 52 -7.95 1.57 0.79
C TYR A 52 -7.48 1.86 2.21
N GLU A 53 -6.85 3.01 2.41
CA GLU A 53 -6.46 3.48 3.74
C GLU A 53 -7.69 4.10 4.41
N PHE A 54 -8.27 3.40 5.38
CA PHE A 54 -9.50 3.82 6.08
C PHE A 54 -9.21 4.55 7.39
N GLN A 55 -8.02 4.34 7.94
CA GLN A 55 -7.47 5.05 9.09
C GLN A 55 -5.98 5.29 8.83
N PRO A 56 -5.37 6.34 9.42
CA PRO A 56 -3.94 6.58 9.26
C PRO A 56 -3.09 5.36 9.62
N GLY A 57 -2.36 4.83 8.64
CA GLY A 57 -1.50 3.66 8.81
C GLY A 57 -2.24 2.33 8.89
N VAL A 58 -3.53 2.28 8.57
CA VAL A 58 -4.32 1.05 8.49
C VAL A 58 -5.05 0.96 7.15
N VAL A 59 -4.70 -0.08 6.40
CA VAL A 59 -5.27 -0.36 5.09
C VAL A 59 -6.21 -1.55 5.17
N ARG A 60 -7.36 -1.43 4.52
CA ARG A 60 -8.35 -2.48 4.38
C ARG A 60 -8.36 -3.03 2.98
N PHE A 61 -8.21 -4.35 2.90
CA PHE A 61 -8.45 -5.14 1.71
C PHE A 61 -9.88 -5.64 1.78
N TRP A 62 -10.61 -5.53 0.67
CA TRP A 62 -11.91 -6.17 0.53
C TRP A 62 -12.12 -6.64 -0.90
N GLY A 63 -12.71 -7.81 -1.08
CA GLY A 63 -12.85 -8.38 -2.41
C GLY A 63 -13.71 -9.63 -2.43
N GLN A 64 -13.86 -10.16 -3.64
CA GLN A 64 -14.57 -11.40 -3.94
C GLN A 64 -14.02 -11.97 -5.23
N PHE A 65 -13.91 -13.30 -5.31
CA PHE A 65 -13.64 -14.02 -6.55
C PHE A 65 -14.90 -14.74 -7.01
N ASN A 66 -15.27 -14.58 -8.27
CA ASN A 66 -16.47 -15.23 -8.82
C ASN A 66 -16.17 -16.62 -9.40
N THR A 67 -14.91 -16.86 -9.82
CA THR A 67 -14.49 -18.13 -10.44
C THR A 67 -13.07 -18.54 -10.01
N GLY A 68 -12.60 -19.70 -10.49
CA GLY A 68 -11.22 -20.16 -10.32
C GLY A 68 -10.85 -20.71 -8.94
N ILE A 69 -11.79 -20.69 -7.99
CA ILE A 69 -11.67 -21.29 -6.66
C ILE A 69 -12.46 -22.61 -6.68
N ASN A 70 -11.85 -23.66 -7.23
CA ASN A 70 -12.54 -24.93 -7.49
C ASN A 70 -12.33 -25.99 -6.40
N ASN A 71 -11.22 -25.92 -5.66
CA ASN A 71 -10.96 -26.86 -4.58
C ASN A 71 -11.55 -26.29 -3.28
N PRO A 72 -12.65 -26.83 -2.75
CA PRO A 72 -13.25 -26.33 -1.52
C PRO A 72 -12.31 -26.50 -0.33
N ASN A 73 -11.42 -27.49 -0.32
CA ASN A 73 -10.53 -27.80 0.82
C ASN A 73 -9.14 -27.15 0.72
N GLY A 74 -8.90 -26.38 -0.35
CA GLY A 74 -7.61 -25.73 -0.61
C GLY A 74 -7.33 -24.57 0.33
N VAL A 75 -6.05 -24.33 0.63
CA VAL A 75 -5.62 -23.14 1.38
C VAL A 75 -5.35 -22.01 0.40
N TYR A 76 -6.27 -21.03 0.34
CA TYR A 76 -6.12 -19.85 -0.51
C TYR A 76 -5.51 -18.69 0.28
N GLU A 77 -4.46 -18.08 -0.27
CA GLU A 77 -3.72 -16.99 0.37
C GLU A 77 -3.54 -15.79 -0.55
N LEU A 78 -3.63 -14.59 0.01
CA LEU A 78 -3.33 -13.33 -0.63
C LEU A 78 -1.92 -12.88 -0.23
N VAL A 79 -1.05 -12.70 -1.22
CA VAL A 79 0.37 -12.36 -1.03
C VAL A 79 0.72 -11.10 -1.80
N VAL A 80 1.18 -10.07 -1.10
CA VAL A 80 1.66 -8.83 -1.70
C VAL A 80 3.17 -8.92 -1.95
N SER A 81 3.64 -8.49 -3.11
CA SER A 81 5.08 -8.43 -3.40
C SER A 81 5.77 -7.25 -2.71
N GLY A 82 7.02 -7.42 -2.29
CA GLY A 82 7.84 -6.32 -1.78
C GLY A 82 8.97 -6.74 -0.85
N PRO A 83 9.88 -5.80 -0.51
CA PRO A 83 11.04 -6.05 0.35
C PRO A 83 10.66 -6.19 1.82
N ASN A 84 9.52 -5.64 2.23
CA ASN A 84 8.97 -5.83 3.56
C ASN A 84 8.01 -7.02 3.49
N THR A 85 8.31 -8.07 4.24
CA THR A 85 7.44 -9.25 4.33
C THR A 85 6.10 -8.84 4.94
N ILE A 86 5.10 -8.63 4.09
CA ILE A 86 3.71 -8.52 4.52
C ILE A 86 3.22 -9.94 4.75
N THR A 87 2.73 -10.23 5.95
CA THR A 87 2.19 -11.55 6.28
C THR A 87 1.05 -11.88 5.31
N PRO A 88 1.11 -13.03 4.60
CA PRO A 88 0.03 -13.49 3.76
C PRO A 88 -1.28 -13.57 4.53
N GLN A 89 -2.38 -13.17 3.88
CA GLN A 89 -3.72 -13.32 4.46
C GLN A 89 -4.38 -14.54 3.86
N ARG A 90 -4.78 -15.47 4.72
CA ARG A 90 -5.53 -16.65 4.31
C ARG A 90 -7.01 -16.30 4.16
N ILE A 91 -7.61 -16.69 3.04
CA ILE A 91 -9.06 -16.60 2.87
C ILE A 91 -9.71 -17.64 3.79
N PRO A 92 -10.60 -17.22 4.71
CA PRO A 92 -11.27 -18.14 5.62
C PRO A 92 -12.00 -19.23 4.85
N GLN A 93 -11.88 -20.46 5.35
CA GLN A 93 -12.50 -21.63 4.76
C GLN A 93 -14.02 -21.49 4.60
N SER A 94 -14.67 -20.81 5.55
CA SER A 94 -16.11 -20.53 5.53
C SER A 94 -16.55 -19.60 4.39
N LEU A 95 -15.62 -18.88 3.77
CA LEU A 95 -15.89 -18.00 2.63
C LEU A 95 -15.59 -18.65 1.28
N ILE A 96 -14.98 -19.85 1.27
CA ILE A 96 -14.73 -20.60 0.05
C ILE A 96 -16.02 -21.29 -0.38
N SER A 97 -16.55 -20.86 -1.53
CA SER A 97 -17.81 -21.37 -2.08
C SER A 97 -17.62 -21.58 -3.58
N PRO A 98 -17.05 -22.72 -4.00
CA PRO A 98 -16.75 -22.98 -5.40
C PRO A 98 -17.94 -22.69 -6.32
N PRO A 99 -17.69 -22.07 -7.51
CA PRO A 99 -16.38 -21.85 -8.12
C PRO A 99 -15.63 -20.58 -7.62
N GLY A 100 -16.13 -19.89 -6.60
CA GLY A 100 -15.58 -18.60 -6.14
C GLY A 100 -15.47 -18.50 -4.61
N THR A 101 -15.67 -17.28 -4.11
CA THR A 101 -15.73 -16.96 -2.69
C THR A 101 -16.95 -16.10 -2.38
N ALA A 102 -17.36 -16.09 -1.12
CA ALA A 102 -18.09 -14.95 -0.57
C ALA A 102 -17.17 -13.72 -0.47
N ALA A 103 -17.75 -12.55 -0.20
CA ALA A 103 -16.98 -11.35 0.07
C ALA A 103 -16.09 -11.54 1.31
N PHE A 104 -14.82 -11.13 1.21
CA PHE A 104 -13.84 -11.19 2.28
C PHE A 104 -13.25 -9.82 2.57
N GLN A 105 -12.71 -9.65 3.78
CA GLN A 105 -12.07 -8.42 4.23
C GLN A 105 -10.90 -8.72 5.16
N PHE A 106 -9.79 -8.00 4.99
CA PHE A 106 -8.60 -8.07 5.84
C PHE A 106 -8.05 -6.68 6.12
N ASP A 107 -7.52 -6.47 7.32
CA ASP A 107 -6.91 -5.21 7.72
C ASP A 107 -5.40 -5.41 7.93
N TYR A 108 -4.60 -4.45 7.46
CA TYR A 108 -3.16 -4.41 7.64
C TYR A 108 -2.75 -3.11 8.33
N ASN A 109 -1.92 -3.22 9.37
CA ASN A 109 -1.33 -2.07 10.08
C ASN A 109 -0.14 -1.50 9.29
N ARG A 110 -0.40 -1.05 8.07
CA ARG A 110 0.51 -0.40 7.12
C ARG A 110 -0.29 0.64 6.32
N GLY A 111 0.37 1.70 5.86
CA GLY A 111 -0.25 2.68 4.95
C GLY A 111 -0.31 2.19 3.49
N ILE A 112 -1.06 2.91 2.66
CA ILE A 112 -1.31 2.54 1.25
C ILE A 112 -0.01 2.44 0.42
N GLU A 113 1.03 3.19 0.80
CA GLU A 113 2.36 3.19 0.19
C GLU A 113 3.06 1.83 0.22
N ALA A 114 2.67 0.96 1.15
CA ALA A 114 3.21 -0.40 1.22
C ALA A 114 2.67 -1.30 0.09
N PHE A 115 1.56 -0.90 -0.55
CA PHE A 115 0.82 -1.70 -1.53
C PHE A 115 0.82 -1.06 -2.92
N ALA A 116 0.81 0.27 -3.02
CA ALA A 116 0.83 0.98 -4.29
C ALA A 116 2.06 0.59 -5.13
N GLY A 117 1.84 0.30 -6.42
CA GLY A 117 2.88 -0.16 -7.35
C GLY A 117 3.42 -1.57 -7.09
N ARG A 118 2.82 -2.32 -6.15
CA ARG A 118 3.12 -3.74 -5.91
C ARG A 118 2.20 -4.65 -6.72
N THR A 119 2.41 -5.95 -6.60
CA THR A 119 1.55 -6.98 -7.16
C THR A 119 0.88 -7.78 -6.06
N LEU A 120 -0.36 -8.19 -6.29
CA LEU A 120 -1.11 -9.13 -5.47
C LEU A 120 -1.09 -10.50 -6.15
N THR A 121 -0.72 -11.54 -5.40
CA THR A 121 -0.73 -12.94 -5.85
C THR A 121 -1.72 -13.73 -5.02
N VAL A 122 -2.59 -14.47 -5.68
CA VAL A 122 -3.42 -15.50 -5.03
C VAL A 122 -2.69 -16.82 -5.14
N ARG A 123 -2.52 -17.54 -4.02
CA ARG A 123 -1.91 -18.87 -3.98
C ARG A 123 -2.92 -19.92 -3.55
N LEU A 124 -2.74 -21.15 -4.04
CA LEU A 124 -3.39 -22.36 -3.56
C LEU A 124 -2.31 -23.30 -3.04
N ASP A 125 -2.37 -23.62 -1.74
CA ASP A 125 -1.42 -24.53 -1.09
C ASP A 125 0.05 -24.15 -1.35
N GLY A 126 0.34 -22.84 -1.30
CA GLY A 126 1.65 -22.26 -1.56
C GLY A 126 2.00 -22.02 -3.04
N ASN A 127 1.23 -22.56 -3.98
CA ASN A 127 1.48 -22.39 -5.42
C ASN A 127 0.73 -21.16 -5.97
N PRO A 128 1.37 -20.30 -6.77
CA PRO A 128 0.69 -19.15 -7.37
C PRO A 128 -0.37 -19.60 -8.38
N ILE A 129 -1.57 -19.04 -8.28
CA ILE A 129 -2.65 -19.22 -9.24
C ILE A 129 -2.64 -18.06 -10.24
N GLU A 130 -2.65 -16.83 -9.72
CA GLU A 130 -2.68 -15.61 -10.51
C GLU A 130 -1.98 -14.48 -9.76
N THR A 131 -1.20 -13.67 -10.50
CA THR A 131 -0.50 -12.50 -9.99
C THR A 131 -0.88 -11.30 -10.84
N VAL A 132 -1.34 -10.23 -10.20
CA VAL A 132 -1.79 -9.01 -10.86
C VAL A 132 -1.21 -7.77 -10.18
N PRO A 133 -0.90 -6.70 -10.91
CA PRO A 133 -0.47 -5.44 -10.32
C PRO A 133 -1.63 -4.74 -9.61
N PHE A 134 -1.32 -3.97 -8.58
CA PHE A 134 -2.24 -2.96 -8.07
C PHE A 134 -2.26 -1.76 -9.03
N ALA A 135 -3.46 -1.38 -9.44
CA ALA A 135 -3.76 -0.15 -10.17
C ALA A 135 -4.33 0.90 -9.21
N GLY A 136 -3.99 2.17 -9.43
CA GLY A 136 -4.46 3.32 -8.64
C GLY A 136 -5.00 4.41 -9.54
#